data_AF-A0A232F1F5-F1
#
_entry.id   AF-A0A232F1F5-F1
#
_cell.length_a   1.000
_cell.length_b   1.000
_cell.length_c   1.000
_cell.angle_alpha   90.00
_cell.angle_beta   90.00
_cell.angle_gamma   90.00
#
_symmetry.space_group_name_H-M   'P 1'
#
loop_
_entity.id
_entity.type
_entity.pdbx_description
1 polymer ?
#
loop_
_entity_poly.entity_id
_entity_poly.type
_entity_poly.pdbx_seq_one_letter_code
_entity_poly.pdbx_strand_id
1 'polypeptide(L)'
;NHDLVNHQAQINKALDKVSRLSNNILQFYKIHVEMNKYLALVFFAVMIAMVFGCEDDLCPRVYNPVCDNLGITHINPCLFKCAAEDAKASGTELTIVKYEEC
;
A
#
# COMPACT_ATOMS: atom_id res chain seq x y z
N ASN A 1 59.75 -19.98 8.27
CA ASN A 1 58.86 -19.97 9.46
C ASN A 1 58.26 -18.59 9.76
N HIS A 2 58.87 -17.48 9.30
CA HIS A 2 58.32 -16.12 9.52
C HIS A 2 57.31 -15.67 8.44
N ASP A 3 57.54 -16.04 7.18
CA ASP A 3 56.67 -15.65 6.06
C ASP A 3 55.28 -16.29 6.12
N LEU A 4 55.20 -17.53 6.60
CA LEU A 4 53.92 -18.24 6.81
C LEU A 4 53.07 -17.57 7.91
N VAL A 5 53.72 -17.07 8.98
CA VAL A 5 53.05 -16.34 10.07
C VAL A 5 52.50 -15.00 9.58
N ASN A 6 53.27 -14.29 8.74
CA ASN A 6 52.81 -13.03 8.14
C ASN A 6 51.64 -13.25 7.17
N HIS A 7 51.67 -14.30 6.37
CA HIS A 7 50.54 -14.67 5.51
C HIS A 7 49.29 -15.06 6.31
N GLN A 8 49.45 -15.86 7.37
CA GLN A 8 48.31 -16.21 8.24
C GLN A 8 47.71 -14.97 8.92
N ALA A 9 48.54 -14.01 9.33
CA ALA A 9 48.07 -12.76 9.91
C ALA A 9 47.29 -11.91 8.89
N GLN A 10 47.73 -11.88 7.63
CA GLN A 10 46.99 -11.21 6.55
C GLN A 10 45.64 -11.89 6.28
N ILE A 11 45.60 -13.22 6.26
CA ILE A 11 44.37 -13.99 6.09
C ILE A 11 43.40 -13.71 7.24
N ASN A 12 43.86 -13.75 8.50
CA ASN A 12 43.02 -13.48 9.66
C ASN A 12 42.47 -12.05 9.65
N LYS A 13 43.27 -11.07 9.21
CA LYS A 13 42.83 -9.67 9.05
C LYS A 13 41.78 -9.52 7.94
N ALA A 14 41.91 -10.27 6.85
CA ALA A 14 40.89 -10.33 5.81
C ALA A 14 39.61 -11.03 6.31
N LEU A 15 39.74 -12.14 7.03
CA LEU A 15 38.62 -12.88 7.63
C LEU A 15 37.84 -12.02 8.62
N ASP A 16 38.54 -11.22 9.42
CA ASP A 16 37.96 -10.29 10.40
C ASP A 16 37.21 -9.13 9.71
N LYS A 17 37.71 -8.64 8.55
CA LYS A 17 36.93 -7.71 7.71
C LYS A 17 35.68 -8.37 7.13
N VAL A 18 35.77 -9.60 6.63
CA VAL A 18 34.63 -10.37 6.10
C VAL A 18 33.61 -10.65 7.21
N SER A 19 34.07 -11.02 8.40
CA SER A 19 33.22 -11.26 9.58
C SER A 19 32.51 -9.98 10.04
N ARG A 20 33.22 -8.84 10.11
CA ARG A 20 32.59 -7.53 10.39
C ARG A 20 31.56 -7.14 9.34
N LEU A 21 31.84 -7.36 8.06
CA LEU A 21 30.88 -7.09 6.98
C LEU A 21 29.65 -7.97 7.10
N SER A 22 29.83 -9.27 7.33
CA SER A 22 28.75 -10.24 7.57
C SER A 22 27.89 -9.84 8.78
N ASN A 23 28.52 -9.47 9.88
CA ASN A 23 27.82 -9.02 11.08
C ASN A 23 27.05 -7.71 10.84
N ASN A 24 27.62 -6.75 10.11
CA ASN A 24 26.92 -5.50 9.77
C ASN A 24 25.72 -5.74 8.85
N ILE A 25 25.85 -6.63 7.86
CA ILE A 25 24.74 -7.03 6.97
C ILE A 25 23.67 -7.77 7.76
N LEU A 26 24.04 -8.69 8.65
CA LEU A 26 23.10 -9.45 9.48
C LEU A 26 22.39 -8.53 10.49
N GLN A 27 23.06 -7.54 11.05
CA GLN A 27 22.44 -6.51 11.90
C GLN A 27 21.41 -5.69 11.13
N PHE A 28 21.71 -5.30 9.88
CA PHE A 28 20.78 -4.59 9.02
C PHE A 28 19.56 -5.45 8.63
N TYR A 29 19.79 -6.71 8.24
CA TYR A 29 18.73 -7.68 7.97
C TYR A 29 17.88 -7.96 9.21
N LYS A 30 18.50 -8.07 10.39
CA LYS A 30 17.79 -8.22 11.67
C LYS A 30 16.93 -6.99 11.96
N ILE A 31 17.40 -5.77 11.71
CA ILE A 31 16.56 -4.57 11.81
C ILE A 31 15.37 -4.68 10.86
N HIS A 32 15.54 -5.10 9.60
CA HIS A 32 14.44 -5.29 8.65
C HIS A 32 13.44 -6.42 9.02
N VAL A 33 13.89 -7.49 9.66
CA VAL A 33 13.04 -8.60 10.16
C VAL A 33 12.37 -8.24 11.49
N GLU A 34 13.05 -7.45 12.32
CA GLU A 34 12.55 -6.86 13.58
C GLU A 34 11.79 -5.55 13.35
N MET A 35 11.65 -5.07 12.11
CA MET A 35 10.67 -4.04 11.72
C MET A 35 9.28 -4.65 11.86
N ASN A 36 8.93 -4.78 13.13
CA ASN A 36 7.69 -5.03 13.82
C ASN A 36 6.71 -5.94 13.07
N LYS A 37 6.29 -7.05 13.68
CA LYS A 37 5.11 -7.80 13.21
C LYS A 37 3.91 -6.85 12.97
N TYR A 38 3.83 -5.77 13.75
CA TYR A 38 2.90 -4.67 13.58
C TYR A 38 3.08 -3.88 12.28
N LEU A 39 4.30 -3.70 11.77
CA LEU A 39 4.53 -3.07 10.47
C LEU A 39 4.00 -3.93 9.33
N ALA A 40 4.22 -5.26 9.36
CA ALA A 40 3.62 -6.17 8.39
C ALA A 40 2.08 -6.16 8.46
N LEU A 41 1.51 -6.09 9.68
CA LEU A 41 0.07 -5.93 9.89
C LEU A 41 -0.45 -4.58 9.38
N VAL A 42 0.28 -3.49 9.60
CA VAL A 42 -0.06 -2.15 9.09
C VAL A 42 -0.02 -2.16 7.56
N PHE A 43 1.01 -2.74 6.93
CA PHE A 43 1.05 -2.89 5.47
C PHE A 43 -0.12 -3.71 4.94
N PHE A 44 -0.44 -4.84 5.57
CA PHE A 44 -1.56 -5.68 5.14
C PHE A 44 -2.92 -4.96 5.33
N ALA A 45 -3.11 -4.25 6.44
CA ALA A 45 -4.31 -3.47 6.71
C ALA A 45 -4.46 -2.29 5.74
N VAL A 46 -3.36 -1.63 5.40
CA VAL A 46 -3.30 -0.55 4.41
C VAL A 46 -3.63 -1.08 3.01
N MET A 47 -3.03 -2.21 2.61
CA MET A 47 -3.34 -2.88 1.34
C MET A 47 -4.81 -3.31 1.26
N ILE A 48 -5.38 -3.81 2.36
CA ILE A 48 -6.81 -4.12 2.47
C ILE A 48 -7.64 -2.84 2.31
N ALA A 49 -7.37 -1.79 3.07
CA ALA A 49 -8.15 -0.55 3.02
C ALA A 49 -8.16 0.10 1.62
N MET A 50 -7.07 -0.03 0.87
CA MET A 50 -6.95 0.48 -0.50
C MET A 50 -7.71 -0.36 -1.54
N VAL A 51 -8.04 -1.62 -1.24
CA VAL A 51 -8.69 -2.57 -2.17
C VAL A 51 -10.22 -2.56 -2.07
N PHE A 52 -10.80 -2.02 -0.99
CA PHE A 52 -12.25 -2.10 -0.73
C PHE A 52 -13.01 -0.77 -0.89
N GLY A 53 -12.41 0.26 -1.51
CA GLY A 53 -13.14 1.48 -1.90
C GLY A 53 -13.95 1.27 -3.18
N CYS A 54 -14.94 2.14 -3.47
CA CYS A 54 -15.56 2.11 -4.78
C CYS A 54 -14.52 2.55 -5.82
N GLU A 55 -14.10 1.62 -6.66
CA GLU A 55 -13.13 1.90 -7.70
C GLU A 55 -13.88 2.40 -8.93
N ASP A 56 -13.94 3.73 -9.09
CA ASP A 56 -14.52 4.40 -10.26
C ASP A 56 -13.99 3.83 -11.59
N ASP A 57 -12.77 3.26 -11.58
CA ASP A 57 -12.12 2.64 -12.74
C ASP A 57 -12.80 1.33 -13.20
N LEU A 58 -13.63 0.71 -12.35
CA LEU A 58 -14.47 -0.44 -12.74
C LEU A 58 -15.77 -0.01 -13.45
N CYS A 59 -16.15 1.26 -13.34
CA CYS A 59 -17.35 1.76 -13.98
C CYS A 59 -17.09 2.13 -15.46
N PRO A 60 -17.90 1.62 -16.41
CA PRO A 60 -17.78 2.06 -17.79
C PRO A 60 -18.10 3.55 -17.87
N ARG A 61 -17.28 4.32 -18.59
CA ARG A 61 -17.52 5.77 -18.81
C ARG A 61 -18.54 6.02 -19.92
N VAL A 62 -19.66 5.31 -19.85
CA VAL A 62 -20.83 5.51 -20.71
C VAL A 62 -21.69 6.60 -20.09
N TYR A 63 -22.11 7.56 -20.91
CA TYR A 63 -22.98 8.64 -20.48
C TYR A 63 -24.44 8.17 -20.47
N ASN A 64 -24.99 8.03 -19.27
CA ASN A 64 -26.38 7.65 -18.99
C ASN A 64 -26.80 8.34 -17.67
N PRO A 65 -26.97 9.67 -17.68
CA PRO A 65 -26.91 10.48 -16.48
C PRO A 65 -28.04 10.18 -15.48
N VAL A 66 -27.75 10.39 -14.20
CA VAL A 66 -28.73 10.34 -13.12
C VAL A 66 -28.56 11.53 -12.20
N CYS A 67 -29.66 12.04 -11.65
CA CYS A 67 -29.68 13.15 -10.72
C CYS A 67 -29.95 12.64 -9.31
N ASP A 68 -29.13 13.04 -8.35
CA ASP A 68 -29.32 12.71 -6.94
C ASP A 68 -30.20 13.71 -6.18
N ASN A 69 -30.48 13.43 -4.91
CA ASN A 69 -31.26 14.26 -3.99
C ASN A 69 -30.58 15.56 -3.57
N LEU A 70 -29.32 15.76 -3.93
CA LEU A 70 -28.56 16.99 -3.70
C LEU A 70 -28.47 17.87 -4.96
N GLY A 71 -29.08 17.43 -6.07
CA GLY A 71 -29.03 18.15 -7.34
C GLY A 71 -27.71 18.00 -8.08
N ILE A 72 -26.96 16.92 -7.81
CA ILE A 72 -25.73 16.58 -8.53
C ILE A 72 -26.03 15.54 -9.61
N THR A 73 -25.57 15.83 -10.83
CA THR A 73 -25.63 14.90 -11.97
C THR A 73 -24.44 13.95 -11.93
N HIS A 74 -24.72 12.64 -11.94
CA HIS A 74 -23.73 11.59 -12.08
C HIS A 74 -23.75 11.06 -13.50
N ILE A 75 -22.57 10.81 -14.09
CA ILE A 75 -22.43 10.39 -15.50
C ILE A 75 -23.22 9.12 -15.82
N ASN A 76 -23.30 8.19 -14.86
CA ASN A 76 -24.13 7.00 -14.97
C ASN A 76 -24.49 6.39 -13.60
N PRO A 77 -25.41 5.41 -13.56
CA PRO A 77 -25.80 4.77 -12.30
C PRO A 77 -24.66 4.04 -11.58
N CYS A 78 -23.62 3.59 -12.30
CA CYS A 78 -22.46 2.94 -11.70
C CYS A 78 -21.65 3.96 -10.88
N LEU A 79 -21.34 5.12 -11.46
CA LEU A 79 -20.62 6.19 -10.79
C LEU A 79 -21.44 6.83 -9.66
N PHE A 80 -22.77 6.92 -9.81
CA PHE A 80 -23.65 7.30 -8.70
C PHE A 80 -23.50 6.37 -7.50
N LYS A 81 -23.41 5.05 -7.75
CA LYS A 81 -23.27 4.07 -6.67
C LYS A 81 -21.97 4.28 -5.88
N CYS A 82 -20.87 4.60 -6.57
CA CYS A 82 -19.62 4.97 -5.90
C CYS A 82 -19.77 6.21 -5.03
N ALA A 83 -20.32 7.28 -5.60
CA ALA A 83 -20.59 8.49 -4.83
C ALA A 83 -21.52 8.24 -3.63
N ALA A 84 -22.50 7.35 -3.77
CA ALA A 84 -23.42 6.98 -2.69
C ALA A 84 -22.72 6.19 -1.57
N GLU A 85 -21.80 5.30 -1.90
CA GLU A 85 -21.00 4.56 -0.92
C GLU A 85 -20.06 5.50 -0.13
N ASP A 86 -19.39 6.43 -0.81
CA ASP A 86 -18.53 7.44 -0.18
C ASP A 86 -19.32 8.42 0.70
N ALA A 87 -20.48 8.86 0.21
CA ALA A 87 -21.39 9.70 0.96
C ALA A 87 -21.89 8.98 2.22
N LYS A 88 -22.20 7.67 2.12
CA LYS A 88 -22.63 6.86 3.25
C LYS A 88 -21.55 6.75 4.33
N ALA A 89 -20.29 6.59 3.94
CA ALA A 89 -19.17 6.63 4.89
C ALA A 89 -19.06 7.98 5.62
N SER A 90 -19.53 9.06 4.99
CA SER A 90 -19.59 10.42 5.54
C SER A 90 -20.92 10.74 6.26
N GLY A 91 -21.81 9.75 6.43
CA GLY A 91 -23.11 9.94 7.09
C GLY A 91 -24.18 10.63 6.24
N THR A 92 -23.98 10.70 4.91
CA THR A 92 -24.93 11.27 3.95
C THR A 92 -25.57 10.15 3.12
N GLU A 93 -26.88 10.17 2.95
CA GLU A 93 -27.59 9.20 2.11
C GLU A 93 -27.97 9.84 0.77
N LEU A 94 -27.38 9.32 -0.32
CA LEU A 94 -27.73 9.72 -1.68
C LEU A 94 -28.80 8.80 -2.25
N THR A 95 -29.80 9.40 -2.88
CA THR A 95 -30.87 8.69 -3.59
C THR A 95 -31.04 9.27 -4.98
N ILE A 96 -31.28 8.42 -5.98
CA ILE A 96 -31.62 8.89 -7.33
C ILE A 96 -33.03 9.50 -7.30
N VAL A 97 -33.13 10.77 -7.71
CA VAL A 97 -34.40 11.48 -7.87
C VAL A 97 -34.96 11.26 -9.28
N LYS A 98 -34.11 11.29 -10.31
CA LYS A 98 -34.48 11.09 -11.72
C LYS A 98 -33.35 10.48 -12.53
N TYR A 99 -33.69 9.67 -13.53
CA TYR A 99 -32.75 9.01 -14.46
C TYR A 99 -32.44 9.89 -15.68
N GLU A 100 -32.01 11.11 -15.38
CA GLU A 100 -31.58 12.13 -16.34
C GLU A 100 -30.69 13.13 -15.60
N GLU A 101 -30.10 14.10 -16.30
CA GLU A 101 -29.35 15.18 -15.64
C GLU A 101 -30.25 16.02 -14.73
N CYS A 102 -29.71 16.51 -13.62
CA CYS A 102 -30.30 17.61 -12.87
C CYS A 102 -30.46 18.82 -13.80
#